data_AF-A0A2D0RRC4-F1
#
_entry.id   AF-A0A2D0RRC4-F1
#
_cell.length_a   1.000
_cell.length_b   1.000
_cell.length_c   1.000
_cell.angle_alpha   90.00
_cell.angle_beta   90.00
_cell.angle_gamma   90.00
#
_symmetry.space_group_name_H-M   'P 1'
#
loop_
_entity.id
_entity.type
_entity.pdbx_description
1 polymer ?
#
loop_
_entity_poly.entity_id
_entity_poly.type
_entity_poly.pdbx_seq_one_letter_code
_entity_poly.pdbx_strand_id
1 'polypeptide(L)'
;MSKYSVNTSEGALGRTLSQLYQRYMSNSSAYMLYNDAPPLLKYEYNYGHTKGALLFDQFQGFWLTHSIPHFPPFPEMGFGYPSTGKLYGQNIQCTTYNYEQFQKISQQLAYINPYTYNCSMPSAYYTEMAEMAQICAGKTVTVVPRRRLEKLMSVKGETFLSFAKSHSYVDDIYAGWIAQTLNTDFLVETWQREAHQLPSNCSLPYHVMNIKRVSLSELVTFSSYDDHSKWCVSWEHQTQWTCLGDLNRESRQAWRGGGLICTPNSAMYKAFRSAVAWYKNC
;
A
#
# COMPACT_ATOMS: atom_id res chain seq x y z
N MET A 1 -0.07 21.47 -6.65
CA MET A 1 -1.00 20.86 -5.68
C MET A 1 -2.38 20.69 -6.34
N SER A 2 -3.19 19.74 -5.87
CA SER A 2 -4.58 19.52 -6.34
C SER A 2 -5.48 20.72 -6.03
N LYS A 3 -6.46 20.99 -6.90
CA LYS A 3 -7.54 21.98 -6.64
C LYS A 3 -8.65 21.42 -5.75
N TYR A 4 -8.75 20.10 -5.64
CA TYR A 4 -9.77 19.40 -4.87
C TYR A 4 -9.20 18.92 -3.54
N SER A 5 -9.94 19.18 -2.47
CA SER A 5 -9.69 18.56 -1.17
C SER A 5 -10.00 17.06 -1.22
N VAL A 6 -9.23 16.27 -0.46
CA VAL A 6 -9.34 14.80 -0.43
C VAL A 6 -10.69 14.31 0.09
N ASN A 7 -11.42 15.13 0.86
CA ASN A 7 -12.75 14.81 1.38
C ASN A 7 -13.89 15.01 0.37
N THR A 8 -13.59 15.39 -0.86
CA THR A 8 -14.60 15.64 -1.90
C THR A 8 -14.68 14.49 -2.89
N SER A 9 -15.88 14.23 -3.43
CA SER A 9 -16.10 13.26 -4.51
C SER A 9 -15.54 13.72 -5.86
N GLU A 10 -15.12 14.98 -5.98
CA GLU A 10 -14.65 15.60 -7.22
C GLU A 10 -13.16 15.35 -7.49
N GLY A 11 -12.38 15.02 -6.46
CA GLY A 11 -10.96 14.71 -6.57
C GLY A 11 -10.70 13.28 -7.08
N ALA A 12 -9.43 12.97 -7.37
CA ALA A 12 -9.03 11.66 -7.91
C ALA A 12 -9.48 10.48 -7.02
N LEU A 13 -9.33 10.61 -5.70
CA LEU A 13 -9.75 9.58 -4.75
C LEU A 13 -11.26 9.37 -4.75
N GLY A 14 -12.01 10.47 -4.63
CA GLY A 14 -13.47 10.46 -4.66
C GLY A 14 -14.03 9.84 -5.93
N ARG A 15 -13.58 10.30 -7.10
CA ARG A 15 -14.00 9.75 -8.41
C ARG A 15 -13.63 8.28 -8.60
N THR A 16 -12.50 7.85 -8.06
CA THR A 16 -12.10 6.43 -8.13
C THR A 16 -13.06 5.57 -7.31
N LEU A 17 -13.25 5.89 -6.03
CA LEU A 17 -14.09 5.07 -5.15
C LEU A 17 -15.59 5.18 -5.47
N SER A 18 -16.05 6.29 -6.06
CA SER A 18 -17.41 6.41 -6.57
C SER A 18 -17.77 5.30 -7.57
N GLN A 19 -16.81 4.79 -8.36
CA GLN A 19 -17.05 3.67 -9.27
C GLN A 19 -17.44 2.40 -8.49
N LEU A 20 -16.86 2.17 -7.32
CA LEU A 20 -17.19 1.04 -6.43
C LEU A 20 -18.56 1.27 -5.79
N TYR A 21 -18.81 2.45 -5.23
CA TYR A 21 -20.09 2.77 -4.58
C TYR A 21 -21.30 2.74 -5.52
N GLN A 22 -21.09 2.93 -6.82
CA GLN A 22 -22.13 2.79 -7.83
C GLN A 22 -22.36 1.34 -8.28
N ARG A 23 -21.42 0.43 -8.00
CA ARG A 23 -21.39 -0.94 -8.55
C ARG A 23 -21.36 -2.04 -7.50
N TYR A 24 -21.33 -1.72 -6.20
CA TYR A 24 -21.17 -2.73 -5.14
C TYR A 24 -22.30 -3.78 -5.09
N MET A 25 -23.49 -3.47 -5.59
CA MET A 25 -24.60 -4.43 -5.72
C MET A 25 -24.58 -5.20 -7.06
N SER A 26 -23.65 -4.91 -7.96
CA SER A 26 -23.56 -5.57 -9.26
C SER A 26 -22.94 -6.95 -9.16
N ASN A 27 -23.54 -7.93 -9.84
CA ASN A 27 -22.97 -9.26 -10.04
C ASN A 27 -21.98 -9.32 -11.22
N SER A 28 -21.86 -8.24 -12.01
CA SER A 28 -20.93 -8.16 -13.14
C SER A 28 -19.52 -7.70 -12.74
N SER A 29 -19.29 -7.35 -11.47
CA SER A 29 -18.00 -6.91 -10.95
C SER A 29 -17.72 -7.53 -9.59
N ALA A 30 -16.45 -7.64 -9.23
CA ALA A 30 -16.01 -8.00 -7.90
C ALA A 30 -15.35 -6.80 -7.22
N TYR A 31 -15.44 -6.73 -5.90
CA TYR A 31 -14.72 -5.75 -5.10
C TYR A 31 -14.30 -6.33 -3.76
N MET A 32 -13.24 -5.74 -3.19
CA MET A 32 -12.77 -6.04 -1.84
C MET A 32 -12.34 -4.74 -1.17
N LEU A 33 -12.82 -4.52 0.05
CA LEU A 33 -12.38 -3.45 0.93
C LEU A 33 -11.68 -4.05 2.14
N TYR A 34 -10.46 -3.61 2.41
CA TYR A 34 -9.66 -4.13 3.50
C TYR A 34 -8.89 -3.05 4.23
N ASN A 35 -8.78 -3.20 5.54
CA ASN A 35 -8.10 -2.28 6.43
C ASN A 35 -7.96 -2.96 7.80
N ASP A 36 -6.75 -2.99 8.38
CA ASP A 36 -6.56 -3.50 9.76
C ASP A 36 -7.19 -2.61 10.83
N ALA A 37 -7.56 -1.38 10.49
CA ALA A 37 -8.36 -0.44 11.27
C ALA A 37 -9.58 0.01 10.44
N PRO A 38 -10.56 -0.86 10.14
CA PRO A 38 -11.66 -0.54 9.24
C PRO A 38 -12.57 0.56 9.81
N PRO A 39 -13.43 1.19 8.98
CA PRO A 39 -14.46 2.09 9.48
C PRO A 39 -15.39 1.34 10.44
N LEU A 40 -15.77 1.96 11.56
CA LEU A 40 -16.79 1.46 12.50
C LEU A 40 -16.49 0.12 13.22
N LEU A 41 -15.48 -0.65 12.81
CA LEU A 41 -15.07 -1.89 13.49
C LEU A 41 -13.75 -1.70 14.25
N LYS A 42 -13.43 -2.68 15.09
CA LYS A 42 -12.20 -2.69 15.89
C LYS A 42 -10.97 -2.93 15.03
N TYR A 43 -9.85 -2.44 15.54
CA TYR A 43 -8.53 -2.73 15.00
C TYR A 43 -8.18 -4.21 15.22
N GLU A 44 -7.65 -4.87 14.19
CA GLU A 44 -7.28 -6.28 14.22
C GLU A 44 -5.78 -6.51 14.00
N TYR A 45 -5.07 -6.92 15.06
CA TYR A 45 -3.62 -7.09 15.03
C TYR A 45 -3.17 -8.38 14.30
N ASN A 46 -4.05 -9.39 14.21
CA ASN A 46 -3.74 -10.71 13.65
C ASN A 46 -3.65 -10.73 12.11
N TYR A 47 -4.08 -9.66 11.44
CA TYR A 47 -3.99 -9.49 10.00
C TYR A 47 -2.81 -8.58 9.62
N GLY A 48 -2.49 -8.54 8.33
CA GLY A 48 -1.46 -7.66 7.80
C GLY A 48 -1.73 -6.18 8.07
N HIS A 49 -0.68 -5.37 8.18
CA HIS A 49 -0.77 -3.91 8.37
C HIS A 49 -1.10 -3.19 7.07
N THR A 50 -2.15 -3.63 6.38
CA THR A 50 -2.44 -3.20 5.01
C THR A 50 -3.83 -2.61 4.91
N LYS A 51 -4.01 -1.72 3.94
CA LYS A 51 -5.29 -1.07 3.68
C LYS A 51 -5.45 -0.78 2.20
N GLY A 52 -6.66 -0.95 1.70
CA GLY A 52 -6.93 -0.74 0.29
C GLY A 52 -8.33 -1.10 -0.15
N ALA A 53 -8.54 -0.90 -1.44
CA ALA A 53 -9.76 -1.19 -2.14
C ALA A 53 -9.43 -1.76 -3.53
N LEU A 54 -10.20 -2.76 -3.95
CA LEU A 54 -10.18 -3.27 -5.31
C LEU A 54 -11.59 -3.21 -5.89
N LEU A 55 -11.70 -2.88 -7.17
CA LEU A 55 -12.91 -3.07 -7.97
C LEU A 55 -12.46 -3.51 -9.36
N PHE A 56 -13.02 -4.60 -9.87
CA PHE A 56 -12.73 -5.08 -11.21
C PHE A 56 -13.91 -5.83 -11.82
N ASP A 57 -13.97 -5.84 -13.15
CA ASP A 57 -14.82 -6.70 -13.95
C ASP A 57 -13.96 -7.67 -14.77
N GLN A 58 -14.59 -8.39 -15.71
CA GLN A 58 -13.92 -9.35 -16.61
C GLN A 58 -12.99 -8.70 -17.66
N PHE A 59 -12.85 -7.36 -17.65
CA PHE A 59 -11.97 -6.63 -18.57
C PHE A 59 -10.84 -5.95 -17.81
N GLN A 60 -11.17 -5.14 -16.81
CA GLN A 60 -10.19 -4.33 -16.08
C GLN A 60 -10.72 -3.93 -14.70
N GLY A 61 -9.86 -3.26 -13.94
CA GLY A 61 -10.22 -2.70 -12.65
C GLY A 61 -9.12 -1.84 -12.06
N PHE A 62 -9.30 -1.41 -10.82
CA PHE A 62 -8.25 -0.77 -10.06
C PHE A 62 -7.89 -1.57 -8.80
N TRP A 63 -6.63 -1.46 -8.41
CA TRP A 63 -6.18 -1.75 -7.06
C TRP A 63 -5.65 -0.46 -6.45
N LEU A 64 -6.23 -0.09 -5.31
CA LEU A 64 -5.88 1.08 -4.53
C LEU A 64 -5.31 0.63 -3.18
N THR A 65 -4.09 1.05 -2.86
CA THR A 65 -3.45 0.85 -1.55
C THR A 65 -3.27 2.18 -0.83
N HIS A 66 -3.36 2.20 0.49
CA HIS A 66 -3.21 3.44 1.27
C HIS A 66 -2.80 3.20 2.73
N SER A 67 -2.45 4.29 3.43
CA SER A 67 -2.10 4.27 4.86
C SER A 67 -3.24 4.73 5.80
N ILE A 68 -4.36 5.21 5.27
CA ILE A 68 -5.45 5.87 6.02
C ILE A 68 -6.29 4.89 6.87
N PRO A 69 -6.29 4.98 8.22
CA PRO A 69 -7.19 4.18 9.06
C PRO A 69 -8.65 4.64 8.93
N HIS A 70 -9.59 3.73 9.15
CA HIS A 70 -11.04 3.93 9.09
C HIS A 70 -11.54 4.35 7.71
N PHE A 71 -10.93 3.83 6.65
CA PHE A 71 -11.21 4.17 5.26
C PHE A 71 -11.01 2.95 4.34
N PRO A 72 -11.72 2.85 3.20
CA PRO A 72 -12.90 3.64 2.83
C PRO A 72 -14.15 3.28 3.65
N PRO A 73 -15.20 4.13 3.70
CA PRO A 73 -16.48 3.76 4.28
C PRO A 73 -17.08 2.51 3.62
N PHE A 74 -17.96 1.81 4.34
CA PHE A 74 -18.82 0.76 3.77
C PHE A 74 -19.60 1.30 2.57
N PRO A 75 -19.83 0.48 1.52
CA PRO A 75 -20.39 0.97 0.27
C PRO A 75 -21.71 1.73 0.38
N GLU A 76 -22.59 1.31 1.30
CA GLU A 76 -23.91 1.89 1.55
C GLU A 76 -23.83 3.34 2.07
N MET A 77 -22.69 3.74 2.66
CA MET A 77 -22.47 5.10 3.16
C MET A 77 -21.93 6.05 2.09
N GLY A 78 -21.49 5.53 0.93
CA GLY A 78 -20.85 6.31 -0.12
C GLY A 78 -19.48 6.87 0.27
N PHE A 79 -18.97 7.80 -0.54
CA PHE A 79 -17.63 8.34 -0.35
C PHE A 79 -17.58 9.32 0.84
N GLY A 80 -16.61 9.11 1.73
CA GLY A 80 -16.28 10.01 2.80
C GLY A 80 -14.85 9.80 3.28
N TYR A 81 -14.11 10.89 3.47
CA TYR A 81 -12.76 10.83 4.02
C TYR A 81 -12.79 10.97 5.55
N PRO A 82 -12.17 10.07 6.32
CA PRO A 82 -12.32 10.06 7.77
C PRO A 82 -11.63 11.25 8.42
N SER A 83 -12.17 11.74 9.53
CA SER A 83 -11.55 12.81 10.33
C SER A 83 -10.17 12.39 10.83
N THR A 84 -9.97 11.12 11.16
CA THR A 84 -8.69 10.55 11.60
C THR A 84 -7.59 10.63 10.55
N GLY A 85 -7.95 10.65 9.26
CA GLY A 85 -7.00 10.77 8.15
C GLY A 85 -6.52 12.19 7.88
N LYS A 86 -6.99 13.19 8.65
CA LYS A 86 -6.66 14.62 8.45
C LYS A 86 -5.48 15.11 9.27
N LEU A 87 -5.12 14.38 10.34
CA LEU A 87 -4.10 14.81 11.29
C LEU A 87 -2.67 14.54 10.79
N TYR A 88 -2.47 13.41 10.12
CA TYR A 88 -1.16 12.93 9.70
C TYR A 88 -1.05 12.88 8.17
N GLY A 89 0.17 13.01 7.66
CA GLY A 89 0.47 12.67 6.28
C GLY A 89 0.04 11.24 5.94
N GLN A 90 -0.41 11.01 4.72
CA GLN A 90 -0.85 9.71 4.23
C GLN A 90 -0.43 9.55 2.78
N ASN A 91 -0.21 8.32 2.33
CA ASN A 91 -0.06 8.00 0.92
C ASN A 91 -1.22 7.15 0.41
N ILE A 92 -1.52 7.34 -0.87
CA ILE A 92 -2.49 6.55 -1.62
C ILE A 92 -1.86 6.27 -2.98
N GLN A 93 -1.89 5.01 -3.40
CA GLN A 93 -1.56 4.59 -4.74
C GLN A 93 -2.79 3.93 -5.36
N CYS A 94 -3.12 4.27 -6.60
CA CYS A 94 -4.16 3.62 -7.36
C CYS A 94 -3.61 3.30 -8.75
N THR A 95 -3.79 2.06 -9.19
CA THR A 95 -3.35 1.64 -10.53
C THR A 95 -4.46 0.83 -11.18
N THR A 96 -4.74 1.15 -12.45
CA THR A 96 -5.67 0.40 -13.28
C THR A 96 -4.94 -0.75 -13.95
N TYR A 97 -5.49 -1.95 -13.82
CA TYR A 97 -4.94 -3.19 -14.35
C TYR A 97 -5.96 -3.91 -15.23
N ASN A 98 -5.48 -4.66 -16.23
CA ASN A 98 -6.32 -5.62 -16.96
C ASN A 98 -6.70 -6.78 -16.04
N TYR A 99 -7.81 -7.45 -16.34
CA TYR A 99 -8.37 -8.54 -15.54
C TYR A 99 -7.33 -9.63 -15.16
N GLU A 100 -6.50 -10.04 -16.11
CA GLU A 100 -5.45 -11.05 -15.92
C GLU A 100 -4.46 -10.73 -14.79
N GLN A 101 -4.22 -9.44 -14.51
CA GLN A 101 -3.33 -9.04 -13.43
C GLN A 101 -3.96 -9.28 -12.05
N PHE A 102 -5.29 -9.34 -11.95
CA PHE A 102 -5.97 -9.57 -10.68
C PHE A 102 -5.73 -10.98 -10.13
N GLN A 103 -5.41 -11.97 -10.97
CA GLN A 103 -4.98 -13.28 -10.49
C GLN A 103 -3.66 -13.17 -9.70
N LYS A 104 -2.72 -12.37 -10.21
CA LYS A 104 -1.44 -12.10 -9.54
C LYS A 104 -1.65 -11.29 -8.26
N ILE A 105 -2.57 -10.33 -8.27
CA ILE A 105 -2.93 -9.53 -7.11
C ILE A 105 -3.64 -10.40 -6.05
N SER A 106 -4.54 -11.30 -6.44
CA SER A 106 -5.18 -12.30 -5.57
C SER A 106 -4.14 -13.09 -4.78
N GLN A 107 -3.13 -13.59 -5.49
CA GLN A 107 -2.00 -14.28 -4.86
C GLN A 107 -1.20 -13.36 -3.93
N GLN A 108 -0.90 -12.11 -4.32
CA GLN A 108 -0.18 -11.16 -3.44
C GLN A 108 -0.97 -10.88 -2.14
N LEU A 109 -2.30 -10.72 -2.22
CA LEU A 109 -3.15 -10.54 -1.04
C LEU A 109 -3.12 -11.76 -0.10
N ALA A 110 -2.94 -12.97 -0.62
CA ALA A 110 -2.77 -14.17 0.21
C ALA A 110 -1.55 -14.06 1.15
N TYR A 111 -0.43 -13.52 0.65
CA TYR A 111 0.77 -13.31 1.47
C TYR A 111 0.55 -12.19 2.48
N ILE A 112 -0.08 -11.11 2.06
CA ILE A 112 -0.34 -9.94 2.90
C ILE A 112 -1.34 -10.27 4.04
N ASN A 113 -2.29 -11.18 3.80
CA ASN A 113 -3.37 -11.54 4.72
C ASN A 113 -4.15 -10.31 5.24
N PRO A 114 -4.81 -9.55 4.35
CA PRO A 114 -5.52 -8.32 4.72
C PRO A 114 -6.76 -8.61 5.60
N TYR A 115 -7.07 -7.69 6.54
CA TYR A 115 -8.36 -7.73 7.23
C TYR A 115 -9.46 -7.18 6.32
N THR A 116 -10.23 -8.07 5.71
CA THR A 116 -11.31 -7.73 4.79
C THR A 116 -12.60 -7.50 5.57
N TYR A 117 -13.12 -6.26 5.53
CA TYR A 117 -14.34 -5.89 6.28
C TYR A 117 -15.59 -5.83 5.40
N ASN A 118 -15.41 -5.79 4.07
CA ASN A 118 -16.52 -5.82 3.11
C ASN A 118 -16.01 -6.35 1.75
N CYS A 119 -16.70 -7.33 1.18
CA CYS A 119 -16.31 -7.92 -0.10
C CYS A 119 -17.54 -8.45 -0.85
N SER A 120 -17.52 -8.31 -2.17
CA SER A 120 -18.39 -9.05 -3.08
C SER A 120 -17.54 -9.74 -4.13
N MET A 121 -17.65 -11.06 -4.19
CA MET A 121 -16.96 -11.90 -5.16
C MET A 121 -18.01 -12.82 -5.82
N PRO A 122 -18.59 -12.45 -6.97
CA PRO A 122 -19.51 -13.33 -7.67
C PRO A 122 -18.82 -14.64 -8.09
N SER A 123 -19.57 -15.74 -8.19
CA SER A 123 -19.02 -17.08 -8.45
C SER A 123 -18.23 -17.19 -9.77
N ALA A 124 -18.55 -16.36 -10.76
CA ALA A 124 -17.81 -16.27 -12.02
C ALA A 124 -16.32 -15.92 -11.83
N TYR A 125 -15.94 -15.32 -10.70
CA TYR A 125 -14.56 -14.93 -10.41
C TYR A 125 -13.80 -15.96 -9.55
N TYR A 126 -14.46 -16.96 -8.96
CA TYR A 126 -13.86 -17.83 -7.93
C TYR A 126 -12.67 -18.64 -8.41
N THR A 127 -12.72 -19.16 -9.64
CA THR A 127 -11.65 -20.03 -10.15
C THR A 127 -10.37 -19.25 -10.41
N GLU A 128 -10.47 -18.08 -11.02
CA GLU A 128 -9.31 -17.25 -11.37
C GLU A 128 -8.80 -16.41 -10.19
N MET A 129 -9.69 -16.07 -9.24
CA MET A 129 -9.40 -15.27 -8.05
C MET A 129 -9.50 -16.11 -6.77
N ALA A 130 -8.94 -17.32 -6.79
CA ALA A 130 -9.15 -18.33 -5.75
C ALA A 130 -8.72 -17.89 -4.35
N GLU A 131 -7.57 -17.22 -4.21
CA GLU A 131 -7.11 -16.72 -2.91
C GLU A 131 -7.96 -15.55 -2.43
N MET A 132 -8.32 -14.63 -3.32
CA MET A 132 -9.20 -13.50 -2.99
C MET A 132 -10.59 -13.99 -2.55
N ALA A 133 -11.14 -15.00 -3.22
CA ALA A 133 -12.41 -15.64 -2.83
C ALA A 133 -12.33 -16.29 -1.43
N GLN A 134 -11.22 -16.95 -1.11
CA GLN A 134 -10.98 -17.50 0.24
C GLN A 134 -10.88 -16.40 1.29
N ILE A 135 -10.15 -15.32 1.00
CA ILE A 135 -10.02 -14.15 1.89
C ILE A 135 -11.39 -13.51 2.13
N CYS A 136 -12.20 -13.32 1.10
CA CYS A 136 -13.57 -12.80 1.24
C CYS A 136 -14.50 -13.70 2.06
N ALA A 137 -14.23 -15.01 2.06
CA ALA A 137 -14.91 -15.98 2.92
C ALA A 137 -14.35 -16.01 4.36
N GLY A 138 -13.46 -15.08 4.72
CA GLY A 138 -12.85 -14.99 6.06
C GLY A 138 -11.78 -16.04 6.33
N LYS A 139 -11.25 -16.70 5.30
CA LYS A 139 -10.21 -17.73 5.45
C LYS A 139 -8.81 -17.13 5.31
N THR A 140 -7.88 -17.63 6.12
CA THR A 140 -6.45 -17.37 5.96
C THR A 140 -5.87 -18.34 4.95
N VAL A 141 -5.25 -17.82 3.89
CA VAL A 141 -4.60 -18.63 2.85
C VAL A 141 -3.20 -19.02 3.31
N THR A 142 -2.86 -20.31 3.19
CA THR A 142 -1.50 -20.78 3.49
C THR A 142 -0.57 -20.44 2.34
N VAL A 143 0.56 -19.78 2.64
CA VAL A 143 1.54 -19.37 1.63
C VAL A 143 2.93 -19.95 1.93
N VAL A 144 3.58 -20.47 0.89
CA VAL A 144 4.96 -20.95 0.91
C VAL A 144 5.61 -20.57 -0.42
N PRO A 145 6.78 -19.90 -0.46
CA PRO A 145 7.58 -19.42 0.69
C PRO A 145 6.89 -18.28 1.47
N ARG A 146 7.58 -17.68 2.45
CA ARG A 146 7.01 -16.65 3.36
C ARG A 146 6.90 -15.24 2.74
N ARG A 147 7.35 -15.08 1.50
CA ARG A 147 7.38 -13.80 0.77
C ARG A 147 7.32 -14.04 -0.74
N ARG A 148 6.81 -13.08 -1.50
CA ARG A 148 6.69 -13.16 -2.95
C ARG A 148 6.89 -11.81 -3.63
N LEU A 149 7.79 -11.80 -4.62
CA LEU A 149 7.93 -10.70 -5.57
C LEU A 149 7.13 -11.05 -6.82
N GLU A 150 6.29 -10.12 -7.29
CA GLU A 150 5.51 -10.29 -8.50
C GLU A 150 5.59 -9.04 -9.39
N LYS A 151 5.69 -9.26 -10.70
CA LYS A 151 5.67 -8.17 -11.69
C LYS A 151 4.21 -7.94 -12.15
N LEU A 152 3.74 -6.71 -11.95
CA LEU A 152 2.43 -6.25 -12.40
C LEU A 152 2.58 -5.24 -13.54
N MET A 153 1.58 -5.15 -14.40
CA MET A 153 1.56 -4.20 -15.52
C MET A 153 0.23 -3.48 -15.62
N SER A 154 0.25 -2.14 -15.58
CA SER A 154 -0.97 -1.35 -15.75
C SER A 154 -1.54 -1.48 -17.17
N VAL A 155 -2.79 -1.05 -17.36
CA VAL A 155 -3.43 -0.99 -18.68
C VAL A 155 -2.70 -0.12 -19.70
N LYS A 156 -1.79 0.76 -19.26
CA LYS A 156 -0.93 1.60 -20.12
C LYS A 156 0.50 1.08 -20.27
N GLY A 157 0.77 -0.14 -19.83
CA GLY A 157 2.08 -0.79 -19.98
C GLY A 157 3.12 -0.38 -18.94
N GLU A 158 2.75 0.42 -17.93
CA GLU A 158 3.66 0.76 -16.84
C GLU A 158 3.88 -0.46 -15.94
N THR A 159 5.14 -0.77 -15.68
CA THR A 159 5.54 -1.94 -14.88
C THR A 159 5.69 -1.56 -13.42
N PHE A 160 5.13 -2.40 -12.55
CA PHE A 160 5.28 -2.33 -11.10
C PHE A 160 5.85 -3.65 -10.56
N LEU A 161 6.59 -3.55 -9.46
CA LEU A 161 7.04 -4.69 -8.68
C LEU A 161 6.27 -4.71 -7.35
N SER A 162 5.46 -5.75 -7.15
CA SER A 162 4.72 -5.99 -5.91
C SER A 162 5.53 -6.92 -5.01
N PHE A 163 6.03 -6.39 -3.91
CA PHE A 163 6.65 -7.13 -2.83
C PHE A 163 5.59 -7.44 -1.77
N ALA A 164 5.30 -8.71 -1.50
CA ALA A 164 4.43 -9.11 -0.41
C ALA A 164 5.13 -10.08 0.53
N LYS A 165 4.96 -9.88 1.84
CA LYS A 165 5.41 -10.79 2.89
C LYS A 165 4.25 -11.23 3.77
N SER A 166 4.35 -12.46 4.27
CA SER A 166 3.51 -12.92 5.38
C SER A 166 4.12 -12.54 6.73
N HIS A 167 3.32 -12.69 7.78
CA HIS A 167 3.75 -12.48 9.17
C HIS A 167 4.96 -13.34 9.57
N SER A 168 5.22 -14.44 8.85
CA SER A 168 6.31 -15.39 9.15
C SER A 168 7.66 -14.94 8.58
N TYR A 169 7.71 -13.94 7.70
CA TYR A 169 8.95 -13.27 7.30
C TYR A 169 9.19 -12.10 8.25
N VAL A 170 10.20 -12.20 9.10
CA VAL A 170 10.33 -11.31 10.27
C VAL A 170 11.43 -10.25 10.13
N ASP A 171 12.11 -10.22 8.99
CA ASP A 171 13.11 -9.18 8.72
C ASP A 171 12.42 -7.86 8.35
N ASP A 172 13.15 -6.76 8.54
CA ASP A 172 12.81 -5.46 7.99
C ASP A 172 12.65 -5.59 6.47
N ILE A 173 11.44 -5.41 5.95
CA ILE A 173 11.15 -5.57 4.52
C ILE A 173 11.98 -4.63 3.66
N TYR A 174 12.32 -3.44 4.17
CA TYR A 174 13.11 -2.46 3.44
C TYR A 174 14.57 -2.91 3.35
N ALA A 175 15.21 -3.13 4.50
CA ALA A 175 16.63 -3.45 4.56
C ALA A 175 16.95 -4.89 4.16
N GLY A 176 16.20 -5.86 4.68
CA GLY A 176 16.45 -7.28 4.48
C GLY A 176 15.94 -7.83 3.15
N TRP A 177 15.11 -7.07 2.41
CA TRP A 177 14.56 -7.56 1.15
C TRP A 177 14.61 -6.56 0.00
N ILE A 178 13.91 -5.43 0.09
CA ILE A 178 13.70 -4.55 -1.06
C ILE A 178 15.01 -3.93 -1.54
N ALA A 179 15.80 -3.35 -0.64
CA ALA A 179 17.11 -2.77 -0.97
C ALA A 179 18.04 -3.80 -1.63
N GLN A 180 18.09 -5.01 -1.08
CA GLN A 180 18.94 -6.09 -1.60
C GLN A 180 18.44 -6.65 -2.92
N THR A 181 17.13 -6.62 -3.18
CA THR A 181 16.56 -7.15 -4.42
C THR A 181 16.71 -6.15 -5.56
N LEU A 182 16.57 -4.87 -5.27
CA LEU A 182 16.66 -3.78 -6.25
C LEU A 182 18.07 -3.23 -6.41
N ASN A 183 19.04 -3.76 -5.64
CA ASN A 183 20.44 -3.39 -5.69
C ASN A 183 20.66 -1.87 -5.58
N THR A 184 19.98 -1.24 -4.62
CA THR A 184 20.07 0.20 -4.40
C THR A 184 19.86 0.54 -2.94
N ASP A 185 20.58 1.56 -2.48
CA ASP A 185 20.32 2.21 -1.21
C ASP A 185 18.96 2.93 -1.26
N PHE A 186 18.24 2.93 -0.14
CA PHE A 186 16.93 3.55 -0.01
C PHE A 186 16.89 4.62 1.10
N LEU A 187 16.20 5.70 0.79
CA LEU A 187 15.67 6.66 1.76
C LEU A 187 14.23 6.23 2.08
N VAL A 188 13.91 5.98 3.35
CA VAL A 188 12.61 5.43 3.77
C VAL A 188 11.87 6.37 4.70
N GLU A 189 10.65 6.72 4.32
CA GLU A 189 9.68 7.43 5.13
C GLU A 189 8.67 6.42 5.68
N THR A 190 8.50 6.42 6.99
CA THR A 190 7.46 5.67 7.71
C THR A 190 7.11 6.42 8.97
N TRP A 191 5.98 6.07 9.59
CA TRP A 191 5.60 6.65 10.86
C TRP A 191 6.59 6.28 11.97
N GLN A 192 7.30 7.28 12.47
CA GLN A 192 8.44 7.09 13.37
C GLN A 192 8.12 7.58 14.79
N ARG A 193 7.82 6.63 15.68
CA ARG A 193 7.66 6.85 17.12
C ARG A 193 8.80 6.16 17.86
N GLU A 194 9.48 6.90 18.74
CA GLU A 194 10.82 6.57 19.28
C GLU A 194 10.91 5.20 19.96
N ALA A 195 9.85 4.73 20.62
CA ALA A 195 9.92 3.55 21.49
C ALA A 195 10.34 2.24 20.80
N HIS A 196 10.06 2.09 19.49
CA HIS A 196 10.24 0.81 18.78
C HIS A 196 10.78 0.95 17.35
N GLN A 197 11.20 2.16 16.98
CA GLN A 197 11.72 2.46 15.66
C GLN A 197 13.03 1.69 15.39
N LEU A 198 13.14 1.11 14.19
CA LEU A 198 14.41 0.56 13.71
C LEU A 198 15.34 1.71 13.25
N PRO A 199 16.64 1.70 13.61
CA PRO A 199 17.59 2.69 13.13
C PRO A 199 17.83 2.55 11.62
N SER A 200 18.49 3.55 11.03
CA SER A 200 19.07 3.40 9.70
C SER A 200 20.02 2.20 9.71
N ASN A 201 20.00 1.41 8.63
CA ASN A 201 20.75 0.16 8.54
C ASN A 201 21.77 0.25 7.39
N CYS A 202 23.05 0.22 7.75
CA CYS A 202 24.17 0.15 6.81
C CYS A 202 25.05 -1.07 7.06
N SER A 203 24.47 -2.15 7.60
CA SER A 203 25.18 -3.40 7.88
C SER A 203 25.03 -4.43 6.75
N LEU A 204 24.15 -4.17 5.78
CA LEU A 204 23.92 -4.99 4.59
C LEU A 204 24.51 -4.30 3.35
N PRO A 205 24.74 -5.03 2.24
CA PRO A 205 25.34 -4.46 1.02
C PRO A 205 24.64 -3.21 0.47
N TYR A 206 23.31 -3.19 0.53
CA TYR A 206 22.50 -2.02 0.18
C TYR A 206 21.83 -1.43 1.42
N HIS A 207 22.01 -0.13 1.62
CA HIS A 207 21.68 0.56 2.86
C HIS A 207 20.26 1.12 2.87
N VAL A 208 19.72 1.30 4.07
CA VAL A 208 18.40 1.88 4.27
C VAL A 208 18.43 2.95 5.35
N MET A 209 18.28 4.20 4.93
CA MET A 209 18.33 5.38 5.79
C MET A 209 16.93 5.92 6.05
N ASN A 210 16.62 6.21 7.32
CA ASN A 210 15.33 6.77 7.70
C ASN A 210 15.25 8.26 7.34
N ILE A 211 14.26 8.62 6.53
CA ILE A 211 13.80 10.00 6.37
C ILE A 211 13.26 10.46 7.72
N LYS A 212 13.50 11.71 8.06
CA LYS A 212 13.13 12.30 9.34
C LYS A 212 12.36 13.60 9.18
N ARG A 213 12.45 14.21 8.01
CA ARG A 213 11.68 15.40 7.63
C ARG A 213 11.32 15.33 6.15
N VAL A 214 10.06 15.60 5.87
CA VAL A 214 9.49 15.67 4.52
C VAL A 214 9.10 17.12 4.23
N SER A 215 9.36 17.58 3.02
CA SER A 215 8.96 18.91 2.53
C SER A 215 8.27 18.79 1.18
N LEU A 216 6.96 19.02 1.14
CA LEU A 216 6.17 18.98 -0.10
C LEU A 216 6.20 20.33 -0.84
N SER A 217 6.51 21.41 -0.12
CA SER A 217 6.72 22.77 -0.62
C SER A 217 7.37 23.61 0.49
N GLU A 218 7.77 24.84 0.17
CA GLU A 218 8.29 25.81 1.17
C GLU A 218 7.32 26.02 2.35
N LEU A 219 6.00 25.89 2.11
CA LEU A 219 4.96 26.09 3.12
C LEU A 219 4.56 24.81 3.86
N VAL A 220 4.91 23.63 3.33
CA VAL A 220 4.45 22.34 3.86
C VAL A 220 5.65 21.45 4.13
N THR A 221 6.17 21.56 5.36
CA THR A 221 7.27 20.76 5.86
C THR A 221 6.89 20.18 7.22
N PHE A 222 7.13 18.88 7.42
CA PHE A 222 6.73 18.17 8.63
C PHE A 222 7.72 17.05 8.99
N SER A 223 7.66 16.61 10.24
CA SER A 223 8.45 15.50 10.77
C SER A 223 7.83 14.16 10.36
N SER A 224 8.65 13.11 10.21
CA SER A 224 8.15 11.74 10.05
C SER A 224 7.36 11.21 11.26
N TYR A 225 7.39 11.94 12.38
CA TYR A 225 6.49 11.72 13.51
C TYR A 225 5.02 12.04 13.15
N ASP A 226 4.82 13.00 12.25
CA ASP A 226 3.52 13.51 11.82
C ASP A 226 3.06 12.92 10.47
N ASP A 227 3.72 11.86 10.00
CA ASP A 227 3.41 11.19 8.74
C ASP A 227 3.13 9.70 8.94
N HIS A 228 1.94 9.25 8.53
CA HIS A 228 1.59 7.83 8.49
C HIS A 228 1.92 7.19 7.15
N SER A 229 2.32 7.98 6.14
CA SER A 229 2.71 7.45 4.85
C SER A 229 3.86 6.46 5.02
N LYS A 230 3.88 5.43 4.17
CA LYS A 230 5.03 4.54 4.07
C LYS A 230 5.50 4.47 2.63
N TRP A 231 6.69 4.98 2.38
CA TRP A 231 7.30 4.98 1.06
C TRP A 231 8.81 4.99 1.14
N CYS A 232 9.46 4.58 0.06
CA CYS A 232 10.89 4.71 -0.09
C CYS A 232 11.29 5.11 -1.50
N VAL A 233 12.44 5.78 -1.61
CA VAL A 233 13.03 6.18 -2.88
C VAL A 233 14.50 5.83 -2.92
N SER A 234 14.99 5.48 -4.10
CA SER A 234 16.42 5.28 -4.30
C SER A 234 17.23 6.49 -3.85
N TRP A 235 18.30 6.23 -3.11
CA TRP A 235 19.25 7.26 -2.71
C TRP A 235 20.00 7.81 -3.93
N GLU A 236 20.53 6.91 -4.77
CA GLU A 236 21.16 7.24 -6.04
C GLU A 236 20.15 7.75 -7.07
N HIS A 237 20.56 8.75 -7.86
CA HIS A 237 19.70 9.41 -8.84
C HIS A 237 19.49 8.61 -10.14
N GLN A 238 20.36 7.63 -10.41
CA GLN A 238 20.36 6.83 -11.62
C GLN A 238 19.36 5.66 -11.55
N THR A 239 19.13 5.08 -10.36
CA THR A 239 18.29 3.89 -10.18
C THR A 239 16.79 4.20 -10.18
N GLN A 240 16.40 5.38 -9.69
CA GLN A 240 15.05 5.96 -9.81
C GLN A 240 13.87 5.10 -9.30
N TRP A 241 14.08 4.25 -8.30
CA TRP A 241 12.97 3.51 -7.70
C TRP A 241 12.16 4.39 -6.75
N THR A 242 10.84 4.21 -6.80
CA THR A 242 9.88 4.68 -5.80
C THR A 242 9.01 3.52 -5.38
N CYS A 243 8.86 3.27 -4.08
CA CYS A 243 7.95 2.26 -3.55
C CYS A 243 7.00 2.86 -2.53
N LEU A 244 5.73 2.46 -2.57
CA LEU A 244 4.72 2.82 -1.57
C LEU A 244 4.20 1.53 -0.93
N GLY A 245 3.90 1.55 0.37
CA GLY A 245 3.33 0.35 0.97
C GLY A 245 2.81 0.49 2.38
N ASP A 246 2.90 -0.63 3.09
CA ASP A 246 2.05 -0.95 4.24
C ASP A 246 2.75 -0.79 5.58
N LEU A 247 4.04 -1.16 5.67
CA LEU A 247 4.70 -1.43 6.94
C LEU A 247 5.55 -0.25 7.41
N ASN A 248 5.41 0.15 8.68
CA ASN A 248 6.39 1.04 9.29
C ASN A 248 7.72 0.31 9.54
N ARG A 249 8.83 1.03 9.62
CA ARG A 249 10.12 0.50 10.07
C ARG A 249 10.18 0.40 11.61
N GLU A 250 9.39 -0.52 12.15
CA GLU A 250 9.25 -0.78 13.59
C GLU A 250 9.36 -2.28 13.88
N SER A 251 10.06 -2.64 14.96
CA SER A 251 10.30 -4.05 15.35
C SER A 251 9.02 -4.90 15.45
N ARG A 252 7.91 -4.33 15.96
CA ARG A 252 6.63 -5.03 16.10
C ARG A 252 5.90 -5.24 14.78
N GLN A 253 6.06 -4.33 13.83
CA GLN A 253 5.45 -4.42 12.49
C GLN A 253 6.15 -5.48 11.63
N ALA A 254 7.39 -5.84 11.95
CA ALA A 254 8.11 -6.91 11.26
C ALA A 254 7.41 -8.28 11.35
N TRP A 255 6.57 -8.48 12.37
CA TRP A 255 5.77 -9.70 12.59
C TRP A 255 4.39 -9.66 11.93
N ARG A 256 4.13 -8.70 11.03
CA ARG A 256 2.85 -8.58 10.34
C ARG A 256 3.02 -8.78 8.83
N GLY A 257 1.95 -9.27 8.21
CA GLY A 257 1.84 -9.29 6.75
C GLY A 257 1.75 -7.87 6.19
N GLY A 258 2.19 -7.68 4.96
CA GLY A 258 2.22 -6.37 4.31
C GLY A 258 3.07 -6.40 3.05
N GLY A 259 3.03 -5.32 2.29
CA GLY A 259 3.81 -5.21 1.07
C GLY A 259 4.15 -3.79 0.65
N LEU A 260 4.86 -3.71 -0.48
CA LEU A 260 5.16 -2.48 -1.19
C LEU A 260 4.98 -2.68 -2.69
N ILE A 261 4.48 -1.64 -3.36
CA ILE A 261 4.44 -1.55 -4.82
C ILE A 261 5.50 -0.55 -5.26
N CYS A 262 6.47 -1.04 -6.04
CA CYS A 262 7.61 -0.26 -6.54
C CYS A 262 7.48 0.03 -8.04
N THR A 263 7.92 1.21 -8.46
CA THR A 263 7.97 1.63 -9.87
C THR A 263 9.29 2.37 -10.17
N PRO A 264 9.87 2.18 -11.37
CA PRO A 264 11.00 2.97 -11.85
C PRO A 264 10.56 4.27 -12.55
N ASN A 265 9.30 4.70 -12.38
CA ASN A 265 8.76 5.89 -13.02
C ASN A 265 9.51 7.16 -12.60
N SER A 266 10.22 7.76 -13.55
CA SER A 266 11.07 8.93 -13.31
C SER A 266 10.30 10.12 -12.74
N ALA A 267 9.04 10.33 -13.13
CA ALA A 267 8.24 11.43 -12.61
C ALA A 267 7.85 11.21 -11.15
N MET A 268 7.44 9.99 -10.78
CA MET A 268 7.20 9.63 -9.38
C MET A 268 8.48 9.74 -8.56
N TYR A 269 9.59 9.20 -9.05
CA TYR A 269 10.88 9.30 -8.39
C TYR A 269 11.28 10.73 -8.10
N LYS A 270 11.24 11.62 -9.10
CA LYS A 270 11.59 13.03 -8.91
C LYS A 270 10.71 13.69 -7.86
N ALA A 271 9.40 13.44 -7.88
CA ALA A 271 8.47 14.00 -6.90
C ALA A 271 8.81 13.54 -5.47
N PHE A 272 8.91 12.24 -5.23
CA PHE A 272 9.20 11.73 -3.88
C PHE A 272 10.63 12.04 -3.43
N ARG A 273 11.62 11.99 -4.33
CA ARG A 273 13.01 12.34 -4.00
C ARG A 273 13.18 13.80 -3.64
N SER A 274 12.44 14.70 -4.29
CA SER A 274 12.39 16.12 -3.93
C SER A 274 11.71 16.39 -2.58
N ALA A 275 10.85 15.47 -2.14
CA ALA A 275 10.16 15.60 -0.86
C ALA A 275 11.07 15.28 0.34
N VAL A 276 12.23 14.65 0.13
CA VAL A 276 13.18 14.33 1.21
C VAL A 276 13.92 15.59 1.66
N ALA A 277 13.54 16.14 2.81
CA ALA A 277 14.17 17.34 3.37
C ALA A 277 15.34 17.02 4.30
N TRP A 278 15.21 15.96 5.11
CA TRP A 278 16.29 15.48 5.97
C TRP A 278 16.13 13.98 6.25
N TYR A 279 17.25 13.26 6.31
CA TYR A 279 17.30 11.85 6.68
C TYR A 279 18.47 11.60 7.64
N LYS A 280 18.32 10.60 8.49
CA LYS A 280 19.37 10.16 9.40
C LYS A 280 20.25 9.14 8.69
N ASN A 281 21.50 9.49 8.45
CA ASN A 281 22.48 8.51 7.98
C ASN A 281 22.79 7.49 9.08
N CYS A 282 23.47 6.41 8.69
CA CYS A 282 24.35 5.72 9.61
C CYS A 282 25.55 6.64 9.95
#